data_AF-A0A2E4WXK1-F1
#
_entry.id   AF-A0A2E4WXK1-F1
#
_cell.length_a   1.000
_cell.length_b   1.000
_cell.length_c   1.000
_cell.angle_alpha   90.00
_cell.angle_beta   90.00
_cell.angle_gamma   90.00
#
_symmetry.space_group_name_H-M   'P 1'
#
loop_
_entity.id
_entity.type
_entity.pdbx_description
1 polymer ?
#
loop_
_entity_poly.entity_id
_entity_poly.type
_entity_poly.pdbx_seq_one_letter_code
_entity_poly.pdbx_strand_id
1 'polypeptide(L)'
;MSDGISSELTNELNDQLNIAIELVNSLSEKDLEIFYSEDAGEEGPMTVRRLLHRINTHHKDHIQHIIKVRKKLGFPVSEVETNIAEIRASRAYLTSIINSLSDENINKDIEEKTDLGNLASVSAGENRYTIKRIVGHVMEMTNNRLNHIRDSIKNK
;
A
#
# COMPACT_ATOMS: atom_id res chain seq x y z
N MET A 1 11.71 -31.48 3.82
CA MET A 1 11.74 -30.07 4.22
C MET A 1 13.07 -29.52 3.75
N SER A 2 13.12 -28.84 2.59
CA SER A 2 14.33 -28.12 2.22
C SER A 2 14.06 -26.65 2.54
N ASP A 3 14.68 -26.15 3.60
CA ASP A 3 14.88 -24.71 3.76
C ASP A 3 15.88 -24.30 2.66
N GLY A 4 15.37 -24.12 1.44
CA GLY A 4 16.16 -23.79 0.25
C GLY A 4 16.40 -22.29 0.13
N ILE A 5 17.18 -21.90 -0.89
CA ILE A 5 17.53 -20.51 -1.24
C ILE A 5 16.32 -19.55 -1.19
N SER A 6 15.11 -20.02 -1.53
CA SER A 6 13.89 -19.21 -1.42
C SER A 6 13.53 -18.79 0.01
N SER A 7 13.76 -19.66 1.00
CA SER A 7 13.50 -19.38 2.43
C SER A 7 14.52 -18.38 2.96
N GLU A 8 15.79 -18.59 2.63
CA GLU A 8 16.91 -17.70 2.96
C GLU A 8 16.66 -16.27 2.45
N LEU A 9 16.41 -16.10 1.14
CA LEU A 9 16.15 -14.79 0.55
C LEU A 9 14.89 -14.12 1.13
N THR A 10 13.87 -14.90 1.47
CA THR A 10 12.64 -14.35 2.08
C THR A 10 12.92 -13.88 3.51
N ASN A 11 13.71 -14.62 4.28
CA ASN A 11 14.09 -14.22 5.63
C ASN A 11 14.94 -12.95 5.60
N GLU A 12 15.92 -12.86 4.69
CA GLU A 12 16.73 -11.65 4.53
C GLU A 12 15.89 -10.42 4.16
N LEU A 13 14.92 -10.58 3.24
CA LEU A 13 13.99 -9.50 2.89
C LEU A 13 13.14 -9.06 4.10
N ASN A 14 12.69 -10.01 4.92
CA ASN A 14 11.91 -9.71 6.12
C ASN A 14 12.76 -9.03 7.20
N ASP A 15 14.01 -9.45 7.40
CA ASP A 15 14.93 -8.83 8.35
C ASP A 15 15.24 -7.39 7.94
N GLN A 16 15.53 -7.14 6.65
CA GLN A 16 15.70 -5.80 6.12
C GLN A 16 14.45 -4.93 6.29
N LEU A 17 13.26 -5.51 6.07
CA LEU A 17 11.99 -4.80 6.29
C LEU A 17 11.81 -4.45 7.78
N ASN A 18 12.11 -5.35 8.69
CA ASN A 18 11.98 -5.10 10.13
C ASN A 18 12.92 -3.97 10.58
N ILE A 19 14.17 -3.97 10.12
CA ILE A 19 15.12 -2.88 10.37
C ILE A 19 14.60 -1.55 9.80
N ALA A 20 14.06 -1.57 8.58
CA ALA A 20 13.49 -0.37 7.97
C ALA A 20 12.27 0.15 8.75
N ILE A 21 11.38 -0.73 9.21
CA ILE A 21 10.21 -0.36 10.04
C ILE A 21 10.66 0.26 11.35
N GLU A 22 11.61 -0.35 12.06
CA GLU A 22 12.15 0.17 13.33
C GLU A 22 12.74 1.57 13.14
N LEU A 23 13.58 1.74 12.11
CA LEU A 23 14.20 3.02 11.80
C LEU A 23 13.15 4.07 11.44
N VAL A 24 12.23 3.77 10.51
CA VAL A 24 11.24 4.74 10.03
C VAL A 24 10.26 5.15 11.13
N ASN A 25 9.86 4.22 12.00
CA ASN A 25 9.01 4.54 13.14
C ASN A 25 9.67 5.47 14.17
N SER A 26 11.00 5.56 14.17
CA SER A 26 11.74 6.48 15.04
C SER A 26 11.87 7.90 14.48
N LEU A 27 11.54 8.10 13.19
CA LEU A 27 11.66 9.39 12.53
C LEU A 27 10.49 10.32 12.86
N SER A 28 10.80 11.60 13.08
CA SER A 28 9.82 12.68 13.08
C SER A 28 9.68 13.30 11.68
N GLU A 29 8.60 14.04 11.44
CA GLU A 29 8.41 14.80 10.19
C GLU A 29 9.56 15.79 9.91
N LYS A 30 10.24 16.30 10.95
CA LYS A 30 11.39 17.19 10.77
C LYS A 30 12.62 16.45 10.26
N ASP A 31 12.79 15.19 10.65
CA ASP A 31 13.93 14.37 10.24
C ASP A 31 13.89 14.06 8.74
N LEU A 32 12.71 14.12 8.12
CA LEU A 32 12.52 13.92 6.68
C LEU A 32 13.29 14.94 5.82
N GLU A 33 13.58 16.12 6.36
CA GLU A 33 14.28 17.21 5.67
C GLU A 33 15.80 17.18 5.89
N ILE A 34 16.32 16.26 6.71
CA ILE A 34 17.76 16.11 6.94
C ILE A 34 18.43 15.64 5.64
N PHE A 35 19.49 16.33 5.24
CA PHE A 35 20.32 15.94 4.10
C PHE A 35 21.28 14.82 4.49
N TYR A 36 21.22 13.72 3.73
CA TYR A 36 22.25 12.69 3.71
C TYR A 36 23.43 13.13 2.85
N SER A 37 23.14 13.77 1.71
CA SER A 37 24.13 14.38 0.83
C SER A 37 23.57 15.66 0.24
N GLU A 38 24.32 16.76 0.41
CA GLU A 38 24.04 18.06 -0.21
C GLU A 38 24.56 18.14 -1.66
N ASP A 39 25.35 17.15 -2.10
CA ASP A 39 25.90 17.14 -3.45
C ASP A 39 24.81 16.96 -4.50
N ALA A 40 24.73 17.93 -5.41
CA ALA A 40 23.80 17.95 -6.53
C ALA A 40 24.39 17.21 -7.75
N GLY A 41 24.81 15.96 -7.58
CA GLY A 41 25.19 15.07 -8.70
C GLY A 41 24.02 14.85 -9.68
N GLU A 42 24.11 13.91 -10.62
CA GLU A 42 23.02 13.66 -11.58
C GLU A 42 21.67 13.38 -10.90
N GLU A 43 21.72 12.81 -9.70
CA GLU A 43 20.53 12.55 -8.92
C GLU A 43 20.10 13.76 -8.09
N GLY A 44 20.91 14.79 -7.88
CA GLY A 44 20.59 15.91 -7.01
C GLY A 44 20.68 15.56 -5.51
N PRO A 45 20.44 16.53 -4.61
CA PRO A 45 20.61 16.32 -3.17
C PRO A 45 19.64 15.27 -2.63
N MET A 46 20.10 14.54 -1.61
CA MET A 46 19.36 13.43 -1.00
C MET A 46 18.98 13.77 0.43
N THR A 47 17.69 13.98 0.66
CA THR A 47 17.11 14.03 2.01
C THR A 47 16.65 12.65 2.47
N VAL A 48 16.42 12.48 3.78
CA VAL A 48 15.80 11.26 4.32
C VAL A 48 14.48 10.93 3.62
N ARG A 49 13.61 11.94 3.38
CA ARG A 49 12.37 11.80 2.59
C ARG A 49 12.64 11.15 1.23
N ARG A 50 13.69 11.63 0.56
CA ARG A 50 14.06 11.16 -0.77
C ARG A 50 14.62 9.74 -0.75
N LEU A 51 15.42 9.40 0.25
CA LEU A 51 15.93 8.04 0.43
C LEU A 51 14.78 7.04 0.66
N LEU A 52 13.81 7.37 1.52
CA LEU A 52 12.61 6.54 1.73
C LEU A 52 11.81 6.37 0.44
N HIS A 53 11.64 7.44 -0.32
CA HIS A 53 11.00 7.37 -1.64
C HIS A 53 11.77 6.43 -2.59
N ARG A 54 13.10 6.53 -2.63
CA ARG A 54 13.94 5.70 -3.50
C ARG A 54 13.92 4.22 -3.17
N ILE A 55 13.87 3.85 -1.88
CA ILE A 55 13.70 2.44 -1.47
C ILE A 55 12.42 1.88 -2.10
N ASN A 56 11.32 2.62 -1.99
CA ASN A 56 10.03 2.20 -2.55
C ASN A 56 10.05 2.12 -4.08
N THR A 57 10.63 3.09 -4.78
CA THR A 57 10.71 3.04 -6.25
C THR A 57 11.63 1.91 -6.73
N HIS A 58 12.76 1.70 -6.06
CA HIS A 58 13.71 0.63 -6.36
C HIS A 58 13.08 -0.75 -6.23
N HIS A 59 12.32 -1.01 -5.16
CA HIS A 59 11.57 -2.26 -5.02
C HIS A 59 10.57 -2.46 -6.16
N LYS A 60 9.80 -1.43 -6.54
CA LYS A 60 8.86 -1.51 -7.66
C LYS A 60 9.58 -1.85 -8.98
N ASP A 61 10.70 -1.20 -9.26
CA ASP A 61 11.48 -1.43 -10.48
C ASP A 61 12.02 -2.87 -10.53
N HIS A 62 12.60 -3.35 -9.43
CA HIS A 62 13.16 -4.70 -9.37
C HIS A 62 12.09 -5.80 -9.40
N ILE A 63 10.90 -5.57 -8.83
CA ILE A 63 9.75 -6.47 -9.01
C ILE A 63 9.41 -6.61 -10.50
N GLN A 64 9.39 -5.51 -11.27
CA GLN A 64 9.15 -5.56 -12.71
C GLN A 64 10.26 -6.33 -13.46
N HIS A 65 11.52 -6.17 -13.07
CA HIS A 65 12.61 -6.95 -13.64
C HIS A 65 12.45 -8.45 -13.35
N ILE A 66 12.13 -8.83 -12.12
CA ILE A 66 11.89 -10.23 -11.74
C ILE A 66 10.73 -10.82 -12.56
N ILE A 67 9.62 -10.10 -12.70
CA ILE A 67 8.47 -10.54 -13.51
C ILE A 67 8.88 -10.74 -14.98
N LYS A 68 9.64 -9.81 -15.56
CA LYS A 68 10.16 -9.93 -16.94
C LYS A 68 11.06 -11.14 -17.11
N VAL A 69 11.97 -11.40 -16.15
CA VAL A 69 12.88 -12.55 -16.16
C VAL A 69 12.09 -13.86 -16.05
N ARG A 70 11.16 -13.96 -15.09
CA ARG A 70 10.28 -15.13 -14.92
C ARG A 70 9.52 -15.49 -16.20
N LYS A 71 8.97 -14.48 -16.88
CA LYS A 71 8.29 -14.66 -18.17
C LYS A 71 9.23 -15.23 -19.24
N LYS A 72 10.46 -14.71 -19.35
CA LYS A 72 11.45 -15.19 -20.32
C LYS A 72 11.93 -16.62 -20.03
N LEU A 73 11.96 -17.03 -18.76
CA LEU A 73 12.39 -18.37 -18.34
C LEU A 73 11.27 -19.42 -18.37
N GLY A 74 10.05 -19.06 -18.80
CA GLY A 74 8.94 -20.00 -18.97
C GLY A 74 8.13 -20.30 -17.71
N PHE A 75 8.31 -19.52 -16.63
CA PHE A 75 7.52 -19.65 -15.39
C PHE A 75 6.92 -18.31 -14.97
N PRO A 76 5.96 -17.77 -15.74
CA PRO A 76 5.33 -16.48 -15.45
C PRO A 76 4.66 -16.45 -14.07
N VAL A 77 4.50 -15.26 -13.51
CA VAL A 77 3.73 -15.06 -12.26
C VAL A 77 2.24 -15.24 -12.57
N SER A 78 1.50 -15.91 -11.70
CA SER A 78 0.05 -16.07 -11.85
C SER A 78 -0.66 -14.75 -11.66
N GLU A 79 -1.63 -14.44 -12.52
CA GLU A 79 -2.49 -13.26 -12.38
C GLU A 79 -3.25 -13.28 -11.04
N VAL A 80 -3.66 -14.45 -10.57
CA VAL A 80 -4.32 -14.62 -9.26
C VAL A 80 -3.37 -14.26 -8.12
N GLU A 81 -2.11 -14.72 -8.18
CA GLU A 81 -1.09 -14.41 -7.16
C GLU A 81 -0.77 -12.92 -7.14
N THR A 82 -0.63 -12.30 -8.32
CA THR A 82 -0.41 -10.85 -8.47
C THR A 82 -1.55 -10.06 -7.84
N ASN A 83 -2.80 -10.36 -8.19
CA ASN A 83 -3.97 -9.66 -7.64
C ASN A 83 -4.06 -9.82 -6.12
N ILE A 84 -3.79 -11.01 -5.57
CA ILE A 84 -3.77 -11.23 -4.12
C ILE A 84 -2.68 -10.38 -3.45
N ALA A 85 -1.47 -10.31 -4.03
CA ALA A 85 -0.38 -9.52 -3.50
C ALA A 85 -0.72 -8.01 -3.50
N GLU A 86 -1.32 -7.50 -4.58
CA GLU A 86 -1.74 -6.09 -4.69
C GLU A 86 -2.85 -5.73 -3.69
N ILE A 87 -3.83 -6.63 -3.51
CA ILE A 87 -4.88 -6.46 -2.48
C ILE A 87 -4.26 -6.41 -1.09
N ARG A 88 -3.30 -7.28 -0.78
CA ARG A 88 -2.59 -7.30 0.51
C ARG A 88 -1.81 -6.01 0.74
N ALA A 89 -1.06 -5.53 -0.25
CA ALA A 89 -0.31 -4.28 -0.16
C ALA A 89 -1.24 -3.08 0.07
N SER A 90 -2.34 -3.01 -0.69
CA SER A 90 -3.34 -1.94 -0.57
C SER A 90 -4.03 -1.97 0.80
N ARG A 91 -4.33 -3.17 1.32
CA ARG A 91 -4.91 -3.34 2.66
C ARG A 91 -3.93 -2.91 3.75
N ALA A 92 -2.65 -3.29 3.65
CA ALA A 92 -1.64 -2.89 4.62
C ALA A 92 -1.49 -1.36 4.70
N TYR A 93 -1.45 -0.69 3.54
CA TYR A 93 -1.39 0.77 3.48
C TYR A 93 -2.65 1.43 4.08
N LEU A 94 -3.84 0.93 3.73
CA LEU A 94 -5.10 1.41 4.30
C LEU A 94 -5.13 1.25 5.83
N THR A 95 -4.72 0.09 6.34
CA THR A 95 -4.63 -0.17 7.79
C THR A 95 -3.64 0.77 8.47
N SER A 96 -2.49 1.05 7.85
CA SER A 96 -1.52 2.01 8.39
C SER A 96 -2.13 3.41 8.54
N ILE A 97 -2.87 3.89 7.53
CA ILE A 97 -3.56 5.19 7.58
C ILE A 97 -4.60 5.20 8.71
N ILE A 98 -5.39 4.14 8.84
CA ILE A 98 -6.42 4.05 9.88
C ILE A 98 -5.77 4.07 11.27
N ASN A 99 -4.70 3.31 11.47
CA ASN A 99 -4.01 3.20 12.76
C ASN A 99 -3.29 4.49 13.17
N SER A 100 -2.98 5.39 12.23
CA SER A 100 -2.38 6.69 12.54
C SER A 100 -3.41 7.76 12.94
N LEU A 101 -4.71 7.45 12.92
CA LEU A 101 -5.77 8.40 13.21
C LEU A 101 -6.36 8.16 14.60
N SER A 102 -6.73 9.25 15.29
CA SER A 102 -7.56 9.16 16.49
C SER A 102 -9.02 8.85 16.13
N ASP A 103 -9.76 8.29 17.09
CA ASP A 103 -11.21 8.06 16.93
C ASP A 103 -11.96 9.35 16.57
N GLU A 104 -11.55 10.49 17.14
CA GLU A 104 -12.10 11.80 16.80
C GLU A 104 -11.90 12.10 15.30
N ASN A 105 -10.68 11.96 14.79
CA ASN A 105 -10.36 12.22 13.38
C ASN A 105 -11.08 11.26 12.43
N ILE A 106 -11.27 9.99 12.82
CA ILE A 106 -11.98 8.99 12.01
C ILE A 106 -13.47 9.34 11.85
N ASN A 107 -14.09 9.92 12.89
CA ASN A 107 -15.50 10.28 12.91
C ASN A 107 -15.77 11.74 12.51
N LYS A 108 -14.71 12.55 12.36
CA LYS A 108 -14.83 13.95 11.97
C LYS A 108 -15.45 14.06 10.58
N ASP A 109 -16.53 14.82 10.52
CA ASP A 109 -17.18 15.19 9.27
C ASP A 109 -16.46 16.41 8.68
N ILE A 110 -16.28 16.42 7.36
CA ILE A 110 -15.66 17.53 6.64
C ILE A 110 -16.69 18.49 6.00
N GLU A 111 -17.99 18.32 6.29
CA GLU A 111 -19.10 19.16 5.82
C GLU A 111 -18.93 19.56 4.33
N GLU A 112 -19.28 18.66 3.40
CA GLU A 112 -18.95 18.84 1.97
C GLU A 112 -19.53 20.13 1.35
N LYS A 113 -18.63 21.08 1.02
CA LYS A 113 -18.67 21.86 -0.23
C LYS A 113 -17.50 21.55 -1.18
N THR A 114 -16.70 20.53 -0.87
CA THR A 114 -15.53 20.13 -1.67
C THR A 114 -15.79 18.75 -2.26
N ASP A 115 -15.82 18.70 -3.60
CA ASP A 115 -16.04 17.48 -4.39
C ASP A 115 -14.86 16.52 -4.22
N LEU A 116 -15.09 15.39 -3.51
CA LEU A 116 -14.10 14.34 -3.28
C LEU A 116 -14.45 13.03 -4.00
N GLY A 117 -15.28 13.07 -5.05
CA GLY A 117 -15.50 11.96 -5.99
C GLY A 117 -16.76 11.12 -5.77
N ASN A 118 -16.75 9.88 -6.28
CA ASN A 118 -17.94 9.05 -6.58
C ASN A 118 -18.69 8.41 -5.38
N LEU A 119 -18.57 8.96 -4.17
CA LEU A 119 -19.38 8.46 -3.04
C LEU A 119 -20.81 8.98 -3.19
N ALA A 120 -21.77 8.06 -3.37
CA ALA A 120 -23.17 8.44 -3.53
C ALA A 120 -23.67 9.24 -2.30
N SER A 121 -24.34 10.37 -2.58
CA SER A 121 -25.12 11.10 -1.57
C SER A 121 -26.22 10.19 -1.05
N VAL A 122 -26.31 10.04 0.27
CA VAL A 122 -27.45 9.37 0.91
C VAL A 122 -28.49 10.45 1.21
N SER A 123 -29.76 10.07 1.18
CA SER A 123 -30.95 10.88 1.45
C SER A 123 -30.76 12.04 2.44
N ALA A 124 -31.47 13.14 2.15
CA ALA A 124 -31.44 14.41 2.88
C ALA A 124 -31.27 14.25 4.40
N GLY A 125 -30.06 14.56 4.90
CA GLY A 125 -29.75 14.63 6.34
C GLY A 125 -28.40 14.06 6.76
N GLU A 126 -27.76 13.21 5.94
CA GLU A 126 -26.48 12.57 6.28
C GLU A 126 -25.39 12.85 5.24
N ASN A 127 -25.04 14.12 5.06
CA ASN A 127 -23.86 14.56 4.30
C ASN A 127 -22.56 14.36 5.10
N ARG A 128 -22.45 13.28 5.89
CA ARG A 128 -21.24 13.02 6.66
C ARG A 128 -20.22 12.32 5.79
N TYR A 129 -19.21 13.05 5.35
CA TYR A 129 -18.08 12.51 4.59
C TYR A 129 -16.94 12.22 5.57
N THR A 130 -17.06 11.10 6.28
CA THR A 130 -16.06 10.69 7.29
C THR A 130 -15.12 9.64 6.74
N ILE A 131 -13.89 9.58 7.28
CA ILE A 131 -12.94 8.50 6.96
C ILE A 131 -13.57 7.13 7.26
N LYS A 132 -14.31 7.01 8.37
CA LYS A 132 -15.07 5.81 8.73
C LYS A 132 -16.00 5.35 7.61
N ARG A 133 -16.73 6.27 6.96
CA ARG A 133 -17.65 5.97 5.87
C ARG A 133 -16.90 5.51 4.61
N ILE A 134 -15.79 6.18 4.26
CA ILE A 134 -14.96 5.79 3.11
C ILE A 134 -14.45 4.35 3.28
N VAL A 135 -13.92 4.03 4.47
CA VAL A 135 -13.44 2.67 4.81
C VAL A 135 -14.60 1.66 4.75
N GLY A 136 -15.77 2.01 5.29
CA GLY A 136 -16.97 1.18 5.21
C GLY A 136 -17.38 0.86 3.77
N HIS A 137 -17.34 1.86 2.90
CA HIS A 137 -17.63 1.69 1.47
C HIS A 137 -16.63 0.76 0.78
N VAL A 138 -15.33 0.86 1.09
CA VAL A 138 -14.31 -0.07 0.59
C VAL A 138 -14.65 -1.51 0.99
N MET A 139 -15.09 -1.74 2.23
CA MET A 139 -15.49 -3.07 2.72
C MET A 139 -16.73 -3.60 1.99
N GLU A 140 -17.76 -2.76 1.85
CA GLU A 140 -18.99 -3.08 1.14
C GLU A 140 -18.71 -3.48 -0.32
N MET A 141 -17.99 -2.63 -1.05
CA MET A 141 -17.65 -2.88 -2.45
C MET A 141 -16.80 -4.13 -2.61
N THR A 142 -15.85 -4.38 -1.70
CA THR A 142 -15.06 -5.61 -1.70
C THR A 142 -15.96 -6.85 -1.56
N ASN A 143 -16.90 -6.84 -0.60
CA ASN A 143 -17.82 -7.96 -0.39
C ASN A 143 -18.72 -8.21 -1.60
N ASN A 144 -19.25 -7.13 -2.20
CA ASN A 144 -20.07 -7.22 -3.41
C ASN A 144 -19.29 -7.88 -4.56
N ARG A 145 -18.05 -7.47 -4.80
CA ARG A 145 -17.19 -8.08 -5.83
C ARG A 145 -16.84 -9.53 -5.54
N LEU A 146 -16.56 -9.88 -4.28
CA LEU A 146 -16.32 -11.27 -3.89
C LEU A 146 -17.55 -12.16 -4.13
N ASN A 147 -18.76 -11.66 -3.86
CA ASN A 147 -19.98 -12.40 -4.16
C ASN A 147 -20.18 -12.59 -5.67
N HIS A 148 -19.98 -11.54 -6.48
CA HIS A 148 -20.03 -11.67 -7.93
C HIS A 148 -19.05 -12.72 -8.47
N ILE A 149 -17.82 -12.76 -7.92
CA ILE A 149 -16.82 -13.78 -8.28
C ILE A 149 -17.33 -15.19 -7.90
N ARG A 150 -17.83 -15.37 -6.67
CA ARG A 150 -18.38 -16.66 -6.21
C ARG A 150 -19.53 -17.13 -7.10
N ASP A 151 -20.46 -16.25 -7.42
CA ASP A 151 -21.63 -16.58 -8.23
C ASP A 151 -21.21 -16.93 -9.67
N SER A 152 -20.25 -16.20 -10.23
CA SER A 152 -19.69 -16.50 -11.56
C SER A 152 -19.01 -17.87 -11.62
N ILE A 153 -18.32 -18.28 -10.55
CA ILE A 153 -17.68 -19.59 -10.47
C ILE A 153 -18.71 -20.72 -10.27
N LYS A 154 -19.75 -20.49 -9.45
CA LYS A 154 -20.81 -21.50 -9.20
C LYS A 154 -21.66 -21.80 -10.43
N ASN A 155 -21.80 -20.82 -11.32
CA ASN A 155 -22.59 -20.93 -12.55
C ASN A 155 -21.77 -21.40 -13.77
N LYS A 156 -20.55 -21.88 -13.55
CA LYS A 156 -19.66 -22.48 -14.57
C LYS A 156 -19.82 -23.99 -14.62
#